data_AF-A0A7X7QPG0-F1
#
_entry.id   AF-A0A7X7QPG0-F1
#
_cell.length_a   1.000
_cell.length_b   1.000
_cell.length_c   1.000
_cell.angle_alpha   90.00
_cell.angle_beta   90.00
_cell.angle_gamma   90.00
#
_symmetry.space_group_name_H-M   'P 1'
#
loop_
_entity.id
_entity.type
_entity.pdbx_description
1 polymer ?
#
loop_
_entity_poly.entity_id
_entity_poly.type
_entity_poly.pdbx_seq_one_letter_code
_entity_poly.pdbx_strand_id
1 'polypeptide(L)'
;VQEILSENGLKPTLKGYTYLGTILTAMLEKKSTLLVPDKALYARITAHFATGRRQMDRVIHYSLTQAGLTLSNNQAIANFLQQARERLEALDVLERDEL
;
A
#
# COMPACT_ATOMS: atom_id res chain seq x y z
N VAL A 1 -7.87 -2.68 0.14
CA VAL A 1 -6.71 -1.83 0.50
C VAL A 1 -6.94 -1.05 1.80
N GLN A 2 -7.99 -0.23 1.90
CA GLN A 2 -8.21 0.59 3.11
C GLN A 2 -8.36 -0.23 4.40
N GLU A 3 -9.11 -1.34 4.33
CA GLU A 3 -9.24 -2.30 5.43
C GLU A 3 -7.89 -2.83 5.90
N ILE A 4 -7.03 -3.27 4.99
CA ILE A 4 -5.68 -3.78 5.31
C ILE A 4 -4.86 -2.73 6.05
N LEU A 5 -4.88 -1.48 5.58
CA LEU A 5 -4.16 -0.41 6.25
C LEU A 5 -4.69 -0.18 7.67
N SER A 6 -6.01 -0.17 7.83
CA SER A 6 -6.68 0.03 9.13
C SER A 6 -6.42 -1.12 10.11
N GLU A 7 -6.47 -2.37 9.66
CA GLU A 7 -6.14 -3.56 10.47
C GLU A 7 -4.69 -3.58 10.94
N ASN A 8 -3.77 -3.07 10.10
CA ASN A 8 -2.37 -2.90 10.46
C ASN A 8 -2.13 -1.62 11.31
N GLY A 9 -3.19 -1.02 11.86
CA GLY A 9 -3.11 0.10 12.80
C GLY A 9 -2.81 1.47 12.19
N LEU A 10 -2.79 1.60 10.86
CA LEU A 10 -2.57 2.89 10.21
C LEU A 10 -3.82 3.77 10.35
N LYS A 11 -3.60 4.99 10.85
CA LYS A 11 -4.66 5.97 11.08
C LYS A 11 -5.01 6.72 9.79
N PRO A 12 -6.31 6.75 9.37
CA PRO A 12 -6.74 7.47 8.17
C PRO A 12 -6.45 8.98 8.19
N THR A 13 -6.28 9.57 9.38
CA THR A 13 -5.94 10.99 9.55
C THR A 13 -4.49 11.32 9.16
N LEU A 14 -3.62 10.32 9.03
CA LEU A 14 -2.22 10.52 8.66
C LEU A 14 -2.03 10.47 7.15
N LYS A 15 -1.28 11.41 6.59
CA LYS A 15 -1.00 11.46 5.14
C LYS A 15 -0.36 10.18 4.58
N GLY A 16 0.42 9.45 5.38
CA GLY A 16 1.03 8.20 4.94
C GLY A 16 0.00 7.10 4.67
N TYR A 17 -1.17 7.13 5.32
CA TYR A 17 -2.30 6.25 4.99
C TYR A 17 -2.75 6.46 3.55
N THR A 18 -2.98 7.71 3.14
CA THR A 18 -3.36 8.07 1.77
C THR A 18 -2.29 7.69 0.75
N TYR A 19 -1.02 7.95 1.07
CA TYR A 19 0.10 7.60 0.17
C TYR A 19 0.21 6.08 -0.03
N LEU A 20 0.20 5.30 1.06
CA LEU A 20 0.23 3.84 1.00
C LEU A 20 -0.98 3.30 0.26
N GLY A 21 -2.18 3.81 0.53
CA GLY A 21 -3.40 3.41 -0.17
C GLY A 21 -3.30 3.62 -1.68
N THR A 22 -2.76 4.76 -2.12
CA THR A 22 -2.57 5.07 -3.54
C THR A 22 -1.51 4.17 -4.19
N ILE A 23 -0.39 3.93 -3.51
CA ILE A 23 0.67 3.02 -3.98
C ILE A 23 0.12 1.60 -4.17
N LEU A 24 -0.52 1.05 -3.14
CA LEU A 24 -1.03 -0.32 -3.16
C LEU A 24 -2.12 -0.50 -4.21
N THR A 25 -3.05 0.45 -4.31
CA THR A 25 -4.12 0.41 -5.33
C THR A 25 -3.53 0.40 -6.74
N ALA A 26 -2.60 1.31 -7.04
CA ALA A 26 -1.98 1.38 -8.35
C ALA A 26 -1.13 0.13 -8.68
N MET A 27 -0.56 -0.54 -7.67
CA MET A 27 0.17 -1.81 -7.87
C MET A 27 -0.78 -2.98 -8.17
N LEU A 28 -1.93 -3.04 -7.51
CA LEU A 28 -2.97 -4.04 -7.74
C LEU A 28 -3.61 -3.88 -9.13
N GLU A 29 -3.98 -2.65 -9.51
CA GLU A 29 -4.59 -2.35 -10.81
C GLU A 29 -3.70 -2.73 -11.99
N LYS A 30 -2.38 -2.52 -11.86
CA LYS A 30 -1.40 -2.91 -12.88
C LYS A 30 -1.21 -4.44 -13.00
N LYS A 31 -1.82 -5.24 -12.10
CA LYS A 31 -1.54 -6.68 -11.94
C LYS A 31 -0.04 -6.97 -11.92
N SER A 32 0.74 -6.06 -11.32
CA SER A 32 2.20 -6.21 -11.26
C SER A 32 2.54 -7.45 -10.45
N THR A 33 3.59 -8.18 -10.83
CA THR A 33 4.15 -9.26 -9.99
C THR A 33 5.09 -8.71 -8.91
N LEU A 34 5.53 -7.45 -9.04
CA LEU A 34 6.43 -6.82 -8.09
C LEU A 34 5.75 -6.63 -6.73
N LEU A 35 6.53 -6.76 -5.67
CA LEU A 35 6.09 -6.51 -4.28
C LEU A 35 6.40 -5.09 -3.79
N VAL A 36 7.14 -4.31 -4.59
CA VAL A 36 7.44 -2.90 -4.30
C VAL A 36 7.25 -2.05 -5.56
N PRO A 37 6.87 -0.77 -5.43
CA PRO A 37 6.67 0.11 -6.56
C PRO A 37 7.98 0.36 -7.31
N ASP A 38 7.95 0.25 -8.64
CA ASP A 38 9.06 0.66 -9.47
C ASP A 38 9.27 2.19 -9.42
N LYS A 39 10.41 2.65 -9.94
CA LYS A 39 10.77 4.08 -9.93
C LYS A 39 9.76 4.95 -10.68
N ALA A 40 9.18 4.46 -11.77
CA ALA A 40 8.25 5.23 -12.60
C ALA A 40 6.89 5.39 -11.91
N LEU A 41 6.40 4.34 -11.28
CA LEU A 41 5.19 4.37 -10.46
C LEU A 41 5.38 5.30 -9.27
N TYR A 42 6.49 5.17 -8.54
CA TYR A 42 6.76 6.03 -7.41
C TYR A 42 6.86 7.50 -7.83
N ALA A 43 7.56 7.80 -8.95
CA ALA A 43 7.66 9.15 -9.50
C ALA A 43 6.29 9.75 -9.85
N ARG A 44 5.43 8.98 -10.52
CA ARG A 44 4.04 9.39 -10.82
C ARG A 44 3.25 9.73 -9.57
N ILE A 45 3.34 8.89 -8.54
CA ILE A 45 2.59 9.11 -7.30
C ILE A 45 3.12 10.34 -6.55
N THR A 46 4.44 10.55 -6.51
CA THR A 46 5.02 11.76 -5.93
C THR A 46 4.58 13.03 -6.67
N ALA A 47 4.48 12.97 -8.00
CA ALA A 47 3.98 14.09 -8.80
C ALA A 47 2.49 14.36 -8.54
N HIS A 48 1.67 13.30 -8.44
CA HIS A 48 0.25 13.40 -8.12
C HIS A 48 0.00 14.15 -6.79
N PHE A 49 0.83 13.90 -5.78
CA PHE A 49 0.74 14.57 -4.48
C PHE A 49 1.57 15.86 -4.37
N ALA A 50 2.12 16.36 -5.48
CA ALA A 50 3.00 17.54 -5.50
C ALA A 50 4.08 17.51 -4.41
N THR A 51 4.71 16.35 -4.21
CA THR A 51 5.66 16.10 -3.12
C THR A 51 6.96 15.46 -3.62
N GLY A 52 8.03 15.59 -2.85
CA GLY A 52 9.30 14.93 -3.15
C GLY A 52 9.34 13.50 -2.63
N ARG A 53 10.07 12.60 -3.32
CA ARG A 53 10.28 11.21 -2.89
C ARG A 53 10.71 11.09 -1.43
N ARG A 54 11.74 11.84 -1.00
CA ARG A 54 12.25 11.81 0.38
C ARG A 54 11.20 12.25 1.40
N GLN A 55 10.35 13.22 1.03
CA GLN A 55 9.28 13.71 1.90
C GLN A 55 8.17 12.68 2.02
N MET A 56 7.77 12.06 0.90
CA MET A 56 6.82 10.94 0.90
C MET A 56 7.32 9.77 1.75
N ASP A 57 8.58 9.35 1.56
CA ASP A 57 9.18 8.26 2.33
C ASP A 57 9.18 8.56 3.84
N ARG A 58 9.49 9.80 4.24
CA ARG A 58 9.43 10.23 5.65
C ARG A 58 8.02 10.18 6.22
N VAL A 59 7.02 10.63 5.44
CA VAL A 59 5.61 10.65 5.87
C VAL A 59 5.06 9.23 6.01
N ILE A 60 5.40 8.33 5.08
CA ILE A 60 5.06 6.91 5.16
C ILE A 60 5.70 6.30 6.41
N HIS A 61 7.00 6.48 6.59
CA HIS A 61 7.73 5.94 7.73
C HIS A 61 7.15 6.40 9.06
N TYR A 62 6.88 7.71 9.19
CA TYR A 62 6.21 8.27 10.37
C TYR A 62 4.87 7.59 10.64
N SER A 63 4.06 7.37 9.60
CA SER A 63 2.73 6.74 9.77
C SER A 63 2.84 5.28 10.21
N LEU A 64 3.84 4.54 9.71
CA LEU A 64 4.15 3.19 10.16
C LEU A 64 4.57 3.18 11.64
N THR A 65 5.44 4.11 12.06
CA THR A 65 5.85 4.24 13.46
C THR A 65 4.68 4.59 14.38
N GLN A 66 3.76 5.46 13.94
CA GLN A 66 2.54 5.79 14.70
C GLN A 66 1.57 4.60 14.83
N ALA A 67 1.66 3.63 13.92
CA ALA A 67 0.94 2.36 14.00
C ALA A 67 1.69 1.30 14.83
N GLY A 68 2.86 1.63 15.41
CA GLY A 68 3.67 0.70 16.17
C GLY A 68 4.50 -0.27 15.31
N LEU A 69 4.59 -0.03 14.00
CA LEU A 69 5.32 -0.90 13.06
C LEU A 69 6.80 -0.49 12.96
N THR A 70 7.68 -1.48 13.02
CA THR A 70 9.14 -1.31 12.89
C THR A 70 9.68 -1.63 11.49
N LEU A 71 8.78 -1.87 10.53
CA LEU A 71 9.12 -2.21 9.16
C LEU A 71 9.68 -1.01 8.40
N SER A 72 10.60 -1.26 7.46
CA SER A 72 10.91 -0.27 6.42
C SER A 72 9.71 -0.06 5.49
N ASN A 73 9.67 1.09 4.79
CA ASN A 73 8.57 1.39 3.85
C ASN A 73 8.37 0.29 2.81
N ASN A 74 9.45 -0.25 2.25
CA ASN A 74 9.37 -1.33 1.24
C ASN A 74 8.83 -2.64 1.83
N GLN A 75 9.25 -3.00 3.04
CA GLN A 75 8.73 -4.19 3.73
C GLN A 75 7.24 -4.03 4.05
N ALA A 76 6.83 -2.87 4.54
CA ALA A 76 5.43 -2.58 4.81
C ALA A 76 4.58 -2.66 3.52
N ILE A 77 5.04 -2.04 2.43
CA ILE A 77 4.34 -2.10 1.13
C ILE A 77 4.23 -3.54 0.64
N ALA A 78 5.31 -4.31 0.67
CA ALA A 78 5.31 -5.71 0.25
C ALA A 78 4.32 -6.55 1.08
N ASN A 79 4.33 -6.40 2.40
CA ASN A 79 3.44 -7.12 3.30
C ASN A 79 1.97 -6.77 3.03
N PHE A 80 1.63 -5.48 2.94
CA PHE A 80 0.25 -5.05 2.73
C PHE A 80 -0.25 -5.43 1.34
N LEU A 81 0.63 -5.40 0.33
CA LEU A 81 0.28 -5.82 -1.03
C LEU A 81 0.01 -7.33 -1.10
N GLN A 82 0.83 -8.13 -0.41
CA GLN A 82 0.64 -9.57 -0.32
C GLN A 82 -0.70 -9.90 0.36
N GLN A 83 -0.98 -9.30 1.52
CA GLN A 83 -2.28 -9.44 2.20
C GLN A 83 -3.46 -9.06 1.28
N ALA A 84 -3.29 -8.02 0.45
CA ALA A 84 -4.32 -7.60 -0.48
C ALA A 84 -4.57 -8.60 -1.61
N ARG A 85 -3.50 -9.18 -2.16
CA ARG A 85 -3.60 -10.20 -3.21
C ARG A 85 -4.25 -11.47 -2.70
N GLU A 86 -3.85 -11.95 -1.53
CA GLU A 86 -4.42 -13.14 -0.90
C GLU A 86 -5.93 -13.00 -0.67
N ARG A 87 -6.38 -11.81 -0.22
CA ARG A 87 -7.82 -11.54 -0.06
C ARG A 87 -8.57 -11.51 -1.40
N LEU A 88 -7.99 -10.89 -2.43
CA LEU A 88 -8.61 -10.85 -3.76
C LEU A 88 -8.70 -12.25 -4.38
N GLU A 89 -7.68 -13.07 -4.19
CA GLU A 89 -7.68 -14.47 -4.64
C GLU A 89 -8.73 -15.31 -3.90
N ALA A 90 -8.84 -15.15 -2.58
CA ALA A 90 -9.88 -15.82 -1.80
C ALA A 90 -11.30 -15.44 -2.25
N LEU A 91 -11.54 -14.18 -2.61
CA LEU A 91 -12.83 -13.73 -3.14
C LEU A 91 -13.13 -14.33 -4.53
N ASP A 92 -12.14 -14.37 -5.43
CA ASP A 92 -12.29 -14.97 -6.77
C ASP A 92 -12.58 -16.47 -6.70
N VAL A 93 -12.00 -17.20 -5.73
CA VAL A 93 -12.31 -18.62 -5.50
C VAL A 93 -13.76 -18.80 -5.03
N LEU A 94 -14.20 -17.99 -4.07
CA LEU A 94 -15.58 -18.07 -3.55
C LEU A 94 -16.62 -17.77 -4.64
N GLU A 95 -16.38 -16.76 -5.48
CA GLU A 95 -17.28 -16.43 -6.60
C GLU A 95 -17.36 -17.57 -7.63
N ARG A 96 -16.31 -18.38 -7.79
CA ARG A 96 -16.30 -19.53 -8.72
C ARG A 96 -16.99 -20.76 -8.14
N ASP A 97 -16.96 -20.94 -6.82
CA ASP A 97 -17.62 -22.07 -6.14
C ASP A 97 -19.14 -21.85 -6.01
N GLU A 98 -19.63 -20.61 -6.14
CA GLU A 98 -21.06 -20.25 -6.12
C GLU A 98 -21.74 -20.28 -7.51
N LEU A 99 -20.99 -20.57 -8.59
CA LEU A 99 -21.47 -20.65 -9.99
C LEU A 99 -21.57 -22.09 -10.51
#